data_AF-K1JMU8-F1
#
_entry.id   AF-K1JMU8-F1
#
_cell.length_a   1.000
_cell.length_b   1.000
_cell.length_c   1.000
_cell.angle_alpha   90.00
_cell.angle_beta   90.00
_cell.angle_gamma   90.00
#
_symmetry.space_group_name_H-M   'P 1'
#
loop_
_entity.id
_entity.type
_entity.pdbx_description
1 polymer ?
#
loop_
_entity_poly.entity_id
_entity_poly.type
_entity_poly.pdbx_seq_one_letter_code
_entity_poly.pdbx_strand_id
1 'polypeptide(L)' 'MDWIHRATHSRIKPLVDFGKNLRGYVQGIIAAADFKINTSVLEGVNNKIKQIKRRAYGFRDDLYFFLKVKAAFHGLPR' A
#
# COMPACT_ATOMS: atom_id res chain seq x y z
N MET A 1 -8.15 22.61 7.69
CA MET A 1 -7.28 22.48 6.51
C MET A 1 -6.17 23.54 6.43
N ASP A 2 -6.00 24.41 7.44
CA ASP A 2 -4.98 25.46 7.47
C ASP A 2 -3.56 24.94 7.19
N TRP A 3 -3.21 23.78 7.75
CA TRP A 3 -1.91 23.16 7.53
C TRP A 3 -1.65 22.76 6.06
N ILE A 4 -2.69 22.37 5.29
CA ILE A 4 -2.56 22.04 3.86
C ILE A 4 -2.28 23.30 3.05
N HIS A 5 -2.90 24.43 3.40
CA HIS A 5 -2.56 25.72 2.81
C HIS A 5 -1.10 26.07 3.10
N ARG A 6 -0.66 25.98 4.37
CA ARG A 6 0.74 26.23 4.74
C ARG A 6 1.71 25.31 4.00
N ALA A 7 1.38 24.02 3.88
CA ALA A 7 2.15 23.04 3.11
C ALA A 7 2.25 23.43 1.62
N THR A 8 1.13 23.83 1.01
CA THR A 8 1.06 24.22 -0.41
C THR A 8 1.79 25.53 -0.69
N HIS A 9 1.83 26.45 0.28
CA HIS A 9 2.54 27.75 0.17
C HIS A 9 4.01 27.71 0.61
N SER A 10 4.48 26.62 1.21
CA SER A 10 5.85 26.47 1.72
C SER A 10 6.94 26.49 0.65
N ARG A 11 6.58 26.31 -0.64
CA ARG A 11 7.50 26.08 -1.77
C ARG A 11 8.43 24.86 -1.62
N ILE A 12 8.21 24.03 -0.61
CA ILE A 12 8.91 22.75 -0.45
C ILE A 12 8.20 21.74 -1.35
N LYS A 13 8.77 21.46 -2.53
CA LYS A 13 8.12 20.64 -3.57
C LYS A 13 7.51 19.32 -3.04
N PRO A 14 8.23 18.49 -2.23
CA PRO A 14 7.63 17.29 -1.65
C PRO A 14 6.40 17.56 -0.78
N LEU A 15 6.40 18.66 -0.03
CA LEU A 15 5.32 19.02 0.88
C LEU A 15 4.10 19.58 0.13
N VAL A 16 4.34 20.32 -0.94
CA VAL A 16 3.30 20.80 -1.86
C VAL A 16 2.61 19.62 -2.55
N ASP A 17 3.40 18.68 -3.09
CA ASP A 17 2.87 17.50 -3.77
C ASP A 17 2.11 16.59 -2.80
N PHE A 18 2.62 16.42 -1.58
CA PHE A 18 1.91 15.70 -0.52
C PHE A 18 0.56 16.34 -0.18
N GLY A 19 0.52 17.65 0.04
CA GLY A 19 -0.73 18.37 0.35
C GLY A 19 -1.78 18.27 -0.77
N LYS A 20 -1.34 18.33 -2.04
CA LYS A 20 -2.21 18.15 -3.20
C LYS A 20 -2.77 16.72 -3.28
N ASN A 21 -1.91 15.71 -3.13
CA ASN A 21 -2.33 14.31 -3.19
C ASN A 21 -3.27 13.96 -2.04
N LEU A 22 -2.97 14.42 -0.83
CA LEU A 22 -3.78 14.12 0.34
C LEU A 22 -5.22 14.60 0.21
N ARG A 23 -5.45 15.75 -0.47
CA ARG A 23 -6.79 16.33 -0.68
C ARG A 23 -7.76 15.34 -1.34
N GLY A 24 -7.27 14.50 -2.26
CA GLY A 24 -8.09 13.47 -2.92
C GLY A 24 -8.43 12.27 -2.02
N TYR A 25 -7.63 12.02 -0.99
CA TYR A 25 -7.79 10.86 -0.10
C TYR A 25 -8.50 11.18 1.23
N VAL A 26 -8.72 12.47 1.56
CA VAL A 26 -9.30 12.92 2.84
C VAL A 26 -10.57 12.14 3.20
N GLN A 27 -11.48 11.98 2.25
CA GLN A 27 -12.75 11.30 2.50
C GLN A 27 -12.55 9.81 2.87
N GLY A 28 -11.62 9.14 2.20
CA GLY A 28 -11.25 7.76 2.52
C GLY A 28 -10.52 7.63 3.86
N ILE A 29 -9.70 8.61 4.24
CA ILE A 29 -9.00 8.63 5.53
C ILE A 29 -9.99 8.82 6.69
N ILE A 30 -10.96 9.72 6.55
CA ILE A 30 -12.02 9.93 7.54
C ILE A 30 -12.87 8.65 7.66
N ALA A 31 -13.30 8.08 6.54
CA ALA A 31 -14.05 6.82 6.54
C ALA A 31 -13.25 5.68 7.20
N ALA A 32 -11.94 5.59 6.98
CA ALA A 32 -11.10 4.59 7.65
C ALA A 32 -10.91 4.83 9.15
N ALA A 33 -11.17 6.04 9.66
CA ALA A 33 -11.22 6.29 11.10
C ALA A 33 -12.56 5.83 11.70
N ASP A 34 -13.66 5.98 10.95
CA ASP A 34 -15.00 5.56 11.36
C ASP A 34 -15.17 4.04 11.28
N PHE A 35 -14.66 3.41 10.21
CA PHE A 35 -14.66 1.97 10.01
C PHE A 35 -13.30 1.40 10.40
N LYS A 36 -13.24 0.46 11.35
CA LYS A 36 -12.00 -0.22 11.79
C LYS A 36 -11.42 -1.19 10.75
N ILE A 37 -11.18 -0.71 9.54
CA ILE A 37 -10.55 -1.45 8.45
C ILE A 37 -9.04 -1.28 8.62
N ASN A 38 -8.36 -2.31 9.12
CA ASN A 38 -6.90 -2.33 9.16
C ASN A 38 -6.33 -2.93 7.86
N THR A 39 -5.17 -2.45 7.43
CA THR A 39 -4.42 -2.98 6.28
C THR A 39 -3.42 -4.05 6.68
N SER A 40 -3.32 -4.41 7.96
CA SER A 40 -2.23 -5.25 8.49
C SER A 40 -2.14 -6.63 7.82
N VAL A 41 -3.29 -7.26 7.54
CA VAL A 41 -3.33 -8.55 6.83
C VAL A 41 -2.85 -8.39 5.38
N LEU A 42 -3.36 -7.37 4.68
CA LEU A 42 -2.98 -7.07 3.30
C LEU A 42 -1.49 -6.75 3.16
N GLU A 43 -0.95 -5.97 4.09
CA GLU A 43 0.48 -5.65 4.18
C GLU A 43 1.32 -6.90 4.47
N GLY A 44 0.86 -7.76 5.38
CA GLY A 44 1.50 -9.04 5.68
C GLY A 44 1.60 -9.93 4.44
N VAL A 45 0.51 -10.07 3.68
CA VAL A 45 0.47 -10.80 2.41
C VAL A 45 1.45 -10.19 1.40
N ASN A 46 1.42 -8.86 1.21
CA ASN A 46 2.34 -8.17 0.31
C ASN A 46 3.81 -8.36 0.69
N ASN A 47 4.14 -8.33 1.98
CA ASN A 47 5.50 -8.55 2.47
C ASN A 47 5.96 -9.99 2.24
N LYS A 48 5.09 -10.98 2.42
CA LYS A 48 5.40 -12.37 2.12
C LYS A 48 5.64 -12.60 0.62
N ILE A 49 4.84 -11.98 -0.25
CA ILE A 49 5.04 -12.02 -1.71
C ILE A 49 6.39 -11.38 -2.08
N LYS A 50 6.73 -10.21 -1.51
CA LYS A 50 8.04 -9.57 -1.71
C LYS A 50 9.20 -10.48 -1.24
N GLN A 51 9.04 -11.19 -0.12
CA GLN A 51 10.04 -12.15 0.36
C GLN A 51 10.23 -13.32 -0.62
N ILE A 52 9.15 -13.88 -1.16
CA ILE A 52 9.20 -14.95 -2.17
C ILE A 52 9.96 -14.47 -3.41
N LYS A 53 9.63 -13.27 -3.91
CA LYS A 53 10.33 -12.63 -5.02
C LYS A 53 11.82 -12.44 -4.75
N ARG A 54 12.18 -11.96 -3.56
CA ARG A 54 13.58 -11.70 -3.17
C ARG A 54 14.40 -12.98 -3.04
N ARG A 55 13.82 -14.05 -2.48
CA ARG A 55 14.51 -15.35 -2.31
C ARG A 55 14.77 -16.08 -3.63
N ALA A 56 13.94 -15.84 -4.64
CA ALA A 56 14.09 -16.47 -5.95
C ALA A 56 15.15 -15.78 -6.84
N TYR A 57 15.61 -14.57 -6.48
CA TYR A 57 16.49 -13.74 -7.32
C TYR A 57 15.94 -13.46 -8.73
N GLY A 58 14.61 -13.54 -8.89
CA GLY A 58 13.91 -13.41 -10.16
C GLY A 58 13.12 -14.66 -10.51
N PHE A 59 12.00 -14.47 -11.19
CA PHE A 59 11.24 -15.55 -11.80
C PHE A 59 11.31 -15.36 -13.32
N ARG A 60 11.46 -16.46 -14.05
CA ARG A 60 11.53 -16.45 -15.52
C ARG A 60 10.17 -16.21 -16.17
N ASP A 61 9.10 -16.54 -15.45
CA ASP A 61 7.73 -16.48 -15.92
C ASP A 61 6.78 -16.11 -14.76
N ASP A 62 5.81 -15.25 -15.07
CA ASP A 62 4.84 -14.74 -14.13
C ASP A 62 3.86 -15.83 -13.68
N LEU A 63 3.48 -16.78 -14.56
CA LEU A 63 2.59 -17.88 -14.18
C LEU A 63 3.23 -18.74 -13.09
N TYR A 64 4.53 -19.04 -13.23
CA TYR A 64 5.29 -19.76 -12.21
C TYR A 64 5.43 -18.96 -10.91
N PHE A 65 5.64 -17.64 -10.99
CA PHE A 65 5.62 -16.78 -9.80
C PHE A 65 4.28 -16.83 -9.07
N PHE A 66 3.16 -16.68 -9.80
CA PHE A 66 1.82 -16.76 -9.21
C PHE A 66 1.52 -18.14 -8.64
N LEU A 67 2.02 -19.22 -9.26
CA LEU A 67 1.92 -20.57 -8.70
C LEU A 67 2.61 -20.65 -7.33
N LYS A 68 3.83 -20.10 -7.21
CA LYS A 68 4.56 -20.06 -5.93
C LYS A 68 3.86 -19.18 -4.89
N VAL A 69 3.22 -18.08 -5.30
CA VAL A 69 2.40 -17.24 -4.44
C VAL A 69 1.19 -18.02 -3.92
N LYS A 70 0.40 -18.66 -4.80
CA LYS A 70 -0.77 -19.46 -4.40
C LYS A 70 -0.39 -20.60 -3.46
N ALA A 71 0.70 -21.30 -3.75
CA ALA A 71 1.22 -22.37 -2.89
C ALA A 71 1.60 -21.87 -1.49
N ALA A 72 2.10 -20.64 -1.36
CA ALA A 72 2.46 -20.05 -0.06
C ALA A 72 1.24 -19.64 0.80
N PHE A 73 0.04 -19.59 0.22
CA PHE A 73 -1.19 -19.13 0.87
C PHE A 73 -2.33 -20.18 0.86
N HIS A 74 -2.00 -21.45 0.60
CA HIS A 74 -2.92 -22.58 0.40
C HIS A 74 -3.89 -22.94 1.57
N GLY A 75 -4.04 -22.09 2.58
CA GLY A 75 -4.94 -22.30 3.73
C GLY A 75 -5.63 -21.03 4.24
N LEU A 76 -5.57 -19.91 3.51
CA LEU A 76 -6.38 -18.74 3.87
C LEU A 76 -7.85 -19.01 3.50
N PRO A 77 -8.81 -18.83 4.43
CA PRO A 77 -10.24 -18.92 4.10
C PRO A 77 -10.56 -17.91 2.99
N ARG A 78 -11.39 -18.34 2.03
CA ARG A 78 -11.84 -17.51 0.91
C ARG A 78 -12.81 -16.43 1.38
#